data_AF-A0A6M3LZQ5-F1
#
_entry.id   AF-A0A6M3LZQ5-F1
#
_cell.length_a   1.000
_cell.length_b   1.000
_cell.length_c   1.000
_cell.angle_alpha   90.00
_cell.angle_beta   90.00
_cell.angle_gamma   90.00
#
_symmetry.space_group_name_H-M   'P 1'
#
loop_
_entity.id
_entity.type
_entity.pdbx_description
1 polymer ?
#
loop_
_entity_poly.entity_id
_entity_poly.type
_entity_poly.pdbx_seq_one_letter_code
_entity_poly.pdbx_strand_id
1 'polypeptide(L)'
;MNKEEILAMEGEELDKLIAVEVMAEPVPKFIPEDALELQLSGNPVKSPRECWLCLCEYDQGDVPIWRPLPFSTDISAAWQVMEKLKVGDNETWFSFCEQVEELCGSDERVLYELNPEIICKAALLAKLKGCNSG
;
A
#
# COMPACT_ATOMS: atom_id res chain seq x y z
N MET A 1 -14.20 -6.32 -5.73
CA MET A 1 -13.36 -5.22 -6.21
C MET A 1 -13.07 -5.43 -7.68
N ASN A 2 -13.38 -4.45 -8.53
CA ASN A 2 -13.12 -4.49 -9.96
C ASN A 2 -12.00 -3.51 -10.36
N LYS A 3 -11.63 -3.50 -11.63
CA LYS A 3 -10.54 -2.66 -12.16
C LYS A 3 -10.89 -1.18 -12.05
N GLU A 4 -12.12 -0.81 -12.40
CA GLU A 4 -12.57 0.59 -12.40
C GLU A 4 -12.53 1.20 -10.99
N GLU A 5 -12.91 0.44 -9.96
CA GLU A 5 -12.81 0.81 -8.55
C GLU A 5 -11.36 1.07 -8.15
N ILE A 6 -10.43 0.17 -8.48
CA ILE A 6 -9.00 0.32 -8.16
C ILE A 6 -8.41 1.58 -8.82
N LEU A 7 -8.80 1.84 -10.08
CA LEU A 7 -8.28 3.00 -10.82
C LEU A 7 -8.81 4.33 -10.29
N ALA A 8 -9.99 4.34 -9.66
CA ALA A 8 -10.59 5.53 -9.07
C ALA A 8 -10.12 5.82 -7.63
N MET A 9 -9.52 4.84 -6.94
CA MET A 9 -8.99 5.01 -5.59
C MET A 9 -7.71 5.86 -5.58
N GLU A 10 -7.56 6.68 -4.55
CA GLU A 10 -6.41 7.55 -4.31
C GLU A 10 -6.14 7.67 -2.81
N GLY A 11 -4.90 8.01 -2.44
CA GLY A 11 -4.50 8.28 -1.06
C GLY A 11 -4.78 7.12 -0.10
N GLU A 12 -5.35 7.44 1.07
CA GLU A 12 -5.46 6.49 2.18
C GLU A 12 -6.32 5.26 1.87
N GLU A 13 -7.36 5.40 1.04
CA GLU A 13 -8.19 4.27 0.63
C GLU A 13 -7.37 3.25 -0.16
N LEU A 14 -6.55 3.73 -1.11
CA LEU A 14 -5.63 2.91 -1.87
C LEU A 14 -4.55 2.31 -0.97
N ASP A 15 -3.98 3.09 -0.05
CA ASP A 15 -2.93 2.65 0.87
C ASP A 15 -3.39 1.52 1.80
N LYS A 16 -4.59 1.67 2.35
CA LYS A 16 -5.25 0.66 3.19
C LYS A 16 -5.43 -0.64 2.42
N LEU A 17 -5.86 -0.55 1.17
CA LEU A 17 -6.07 -1.71 0.34
C LEU A 17 -4.75 -2.42 -0.02
N ILE A 18 -3.68 -1.65 -0.28
CA ILE A 18 -2.33 -2.20 -0.49
C ILE A 18 -1.84 -2.98 0.73
N ALA A 19 -1.98 -2.40 1.92
CA ALA A 19 -1.61 -3.06 3.17
C ALA A 19 -2.32 -4.41 3.35
N VAL A 20 -3.62 -4.45 3.06
CA VAL A 20 -4.44 -5.66 3.24
C VAL A 20 -4.19 -6.70 2.14
N GLU A 21 -4.30 -6.31 0.87
CA GLU A 21 -4.36 -7.25 -0.25
C GLU A 21 -2.99 -7.63 -0.80
N VAL A 22 -2.03 -6.69 -0.81
CA VAL A 22 -0.70 -6.92 -1.37
C VAL A 22 0.30 -7.28 -0.29
N MET A 23 0.35 -6.50 0.79
CA MET A 23 1.26 -6.75 1.91
C MET A 23 0.77 -7.86 2.86
N ALA A 24 -0.51 -8.26 2.71
CA ALA A 24 -1.16 -9.28 3.52
C ALA A 24 -1.07 -8.97 5.02
N GLU A 25 -1.22 -7.69 5.39
CA GLU A 25 -1.29 -7.23 6.77
C GLU A 25 -2.64 -6.55 7.04
N PRO A 26 -3.56 -7.21 7.76
CA PRO A 26 -4.84 -6.60 8.12
C PRO A 26 -4.64 -5.44 9.11
N VAL A 27 -5.60 -4.52 9.14
CA VAL A 27 -5.65 -3.45 10.17
C VAL A 27 -5.57 -4.09 11.56
N PRO A 28 -4.61 -3.69 12.41
CA PRO A 28 -4.56 -4.20 13.77
C PRO A 28 -5.83 -3.85 14.56
N LYS A 29 -6.28 -4.78 15.40
CA LYS A 29 -7.52 -4.62 16.20
C LYS A 29 -7.26 -4.12 17.62
N PHE A 30 -6.01 -4.12 18.07
CA PHE A 30 -5.63 -3.63 19.38
C PHE A 30 -5.28 -2.15 19.29
N ILE A 31 -5.46 -1.42 20.39
CA ILE A 31 -5.04 -0.02 20.52
C ILE A 31 -3.94 0.02 21.59
N PRO A 32 -2.72 0.48 21.27
CA PRO A 32 -1.66 0.63 22.25
C PRO A 32 -2.03 1.70 23.29
N GLU A 33 -1.81 1.40 24.58
CA GLU A 33 -2.12 2.33 25.68
C GLU A 33 -1.18 3.55 25.70
N ASP A 34 0.06 3.37 25.24
CA ASP A 34 1.14 4.36 25.21
C ASP A 34 1.30 5.05 23.85
N ALA A 35 0.33 4.90 22.93
CA ALA A 35 0.42 5.41 21.55
C ALA A 35 0.73 6.91 21.48
N LEU A 36 0.08 7.73 22.33
CA LEU A 36 0.28 9.17 22.36
C LEU A 36 1.70 9.55 22.82
N GLU A 37 2.18 8.94 23.90
CA GLU A 37 3.52 9.21 24.44
C GLU A 37 4.60 8.83 23.41
N LEU A 38 4.43 7.66 22.78
CA LEU A 38 5.32 7.17 21.75
C LEU A 38 5.33 8.07 20.51
N GLN A 39 4.15 8.54 20.06
CA GLN A 39 4.06 9.52 18.97
C GLN A 39 4.76 10.83 19.31
N LEU A 40 4.54 11.39 20.51
CA LEU A 40 5.17 12.65 20.95
C LEU A 40 6.69 12.53 21.06
N SER A 41 7.20 11.32 21.34
CA SER A 41 8.64 11.03 21.35
C SER A 41 9.26 10.86 19.95
N GLY A 42 8.44 10.92 18.88
CA GLY A 42 8.87 10.70 17.50
C GLY A 42 8.95 9.23 17.09
N ASN A 43 8.39 8.30 17.89
CA ASN A 43 8.44 6.86 17.65
C ASN A 43 7.03 6.26 17.65
N PRO A 44 6.14 6.65 16.71
CA PRO A 44 4.78 6.12 16.67
C PRO A 44 4.78 4.59 16.56
N VAL A 45 3.78 3.95 17.16
CA VAL A 45 3.68 2.49 17.17
C VAL A 45 3.47 1.99 15.75
N LYS A 46 4.24 0.98 15.35
CA LYS A 46 4.13 0.31 14.05
C LYS A 46 3.48 -1.05 14.21
N SER A 47 2.77 -1.51 13.17
CA SER A 47 2.35 -2.91 13.07
C SER A 47 3.55 -3.86 12.91
N PRO A 48 3.37 -5.18 13.14
CA PRO A 48 4.46 -6.16 13.02
C PRO A 48 5.19 -6.18 11.66
N ARG A 49 4.48 -5.90 10.55
CA ARG A 49 5.08 -5.77 9.21
C ARG A 49 5.21 -4.31 8.77
N GLU A 50 5.06 -3.40 9.71
CA GLU A 50 5.22 -1.96 9.53
C GLU A 50 4.33 -1.35 8.42
N CYS A 51 3.25 -1.99 7.98
CA CYS A 51 2.33 -1.40 7.00
C CYS A 51 1.32 -0.42 7.63
N TRP A 52 1.28 -0.34 8.96
CA TRP A 52 0.37 0.53 9.71
C TRP A 52 1.12 1.32 10.78
N LEU A 53 0.71 2.57 10.97
CA LEU A 53 1.11 3.44 12.06
C LEU A 53 -0.10 3.71 12.96
N CYS A 54 0.07 3.54 14.26
CA CYS A 54 -0.92 3.99 15.23
C CYS A 54 -0.63 5.46 15.54
N LEU A 55 -1.55 6.33 15.11
CA LEU A 55 -1.43 7.77 15.26
C LEU A 55 -2.59 8.32 16.08
N CYS A 56 -2.30 9.23 17.00
CA CYS A 56 -3.28 10.00 17.75
C CYS A 56 -3.62 11.28 17.00
N GLU A 57 -4.92 11.51 16.76
CA GLU A 57 -5.42 12.73 16.13
C GLU A 57 -5.74 13.79 17.19
N TYR A 58 -4.94 14.87 17.18
CA TYR A 58 -5.07 15.97 18.14
C TYR A 58 -6.45 16.63 18.11
N ASP A 59 -7.06 16.74 16.93
CA ASP A 59 -8.38 17.32 16.72
C ASP A 59 -9.54 16.38 17.09
N GLN A 60 -9.27 15.09 17.29
CA GLN A 60 -10.25 14.09 17.72
C GLN A 60 -10.08 13.63 19.17
N GLY A 61 -9.33 14.38 19.98
CA GLY A 61 -9.14 14.09 21.40
C GLY A 61 -8.09 13.02 21.67
N ASP A 62 -7.04 12.97 20.85
CA ASP A 62 -5.88 12.09 20.98
C ASP A 62 -6.23 10.58 20.93
N VAL A 63 -7.36 10.24 20.30
CA VAL A 63 -7.78 8.85 20.13
C VAL A 63 -6.80 8.17 19.15
N PRO A 64 -6.15 7.05 19.54
CA PRO A 64 -5.23 6.37 18.65
C PRO A 64 -5.98 5.61 17.55
N ILE A 65 -5.57 5.81 16.31
CA ILE A 65 -6.16 5.20 15.11
C ILE A 65 -5.03 4.59 14.27
N TRP A 66 -5.28 3.41 13.72
CA TRP A 66 -4.36 2.80 12.75
C TRP A 66 -4.55 3.44 11.38
N ARG A 67 -3.49 4.10 10.90
CA ARG A 67 -3.39 4.66 9.55
C ARG A 67 -2.42 3.79 8.72
N PRO A 68 -2.71 3.52 7.44
CA PRO A 68 -1.78 2.78 6.60
C PRO A 68 -0.52 3.62 6.33
N LEU A 69 0.58 2.95 5.96
CA LEU A 69 1.71 3.67 5.37
C LEU A 69 1.29 4.35 4.06
N PRO A 70 1.93 5.48 3.69
CA PRO A 70 1.58 6.25 2.50
C PRO A 70 2.09 5.59 1.20
N PHE A 71 1.70 4.34 0.92
CA PHE A 71 2.18 3.55 -0.23
C PHE A 71 1.99 4.26 -1.58
N SER A 72 0.89 4.98 -1.75
CA SER A 72 0.50 5.65 -2.99
C SER A 72 1.09 7.06 -3.15
N THR A 73 1.77 7.59 -2.14
CA THR A 73 2.32 8.96 -2.17
C THR A 73 3.80 9.04 -1.78
N ASP A 74 4.33 8.05 -1.08
CA ASP A 74 5.74 7.90 -0.73
C ASP A 74 6.39 6.77 -1.54
N ILE A 75 7.43 7.12 -2.31
CA ILE A 75 8.13 6.15 -3.16
C ILE A 75 8.87 5.08 -2.36
N SER A 76 9.31 5.38 -1.14
CA SER A 76 10.00 4.39 -0.31
C SER A 76 9.02 3.32 0.19
N ALA A 77 7.80 3.71 0.56
CA ALA A 77 6.72 2.80 0.88
C ALA A 77 6.27 2.01 -0.36
N ALA A 78 6.05 2.66 -1.50
CA ALA A 78 5.69 2.00 -2.75
C ALA A 78 6.73 0.93 -3.16
N TRP A 79 8.01 1.19 -2.92
CA TRP A 79 9.07 0.23 -3.22
C TRP A 79 8.93 -1.08 -2.45
N GLN A 80 8.46 -1.04 -1.20
CA GLN A 80 8.19 -2.26 -0.41
C GLN A 80 7.13 -3.15 -1.08
N VAL A 81 6.15 -2.54 -1.75
CA VAL A 81 5.14 -3.26 -2.54
C VAL A 81 5.79 -4.01 -3.69
N MET A 82 6.69 -3.34 -4.43
CA MET A 82 7.43 -3.98 -5.53
C MET A 82 8.30 -5.13 -5.03
N GLU A 83 9.04 -4.93 -3.94
CA GLU A 83 9.87 -5.99 -3.36
C GLU A 83 9.03 -7.19 -2.91
N LYS A 84 7.86 -6.93 -2.31
CA LYS A 84 6.92 -7.97 -1.91
C LYS A 84 6.45 -8.80 -3.10
N LEU A 85 6.14 -8.17 -4.23
CA LEU A 85 5.73 -8.86 -5.45
C LEU A 85 6.88 -9.66 -6.07
N LYS A 86 8.09 -9.08 -6.11
CA LYS A 86 9.28 -9.71 -6.70
C LYS A 86 9.76 -10.96 -5.96
N VAL A 87 9.67 -10.95 -4.63
CA VAL A 87 10.03 -12.11 -3.78
C VAL A 87 8.92 -13.16 -3.75
N GLY A 88 7.70 -12.78 -4.13
CA GLY A 88 6.54 -13.65 -4.14
C GLY A 88 6.50 -14.60 -5.33
N ASP A 89 5.37 -14.60 -6.01
CA ASP A 89 5.10 -15.46 -7.16
C ASP A 89 5.52 -14.75 -8.47
N ASN A 90 6.30 -15.47 -9.29
CA ASN A 90 6.80 -14.95 -10.57
C ASN A 90 5.65 -14.56 -11.51
N GLU A 91 4.53 -15.30 -11.52
CA GLU A 91 3.38 -14.96 -12.38
C GLU A 91 2.78 -13.62 -11.95
N THR A 92 2.62 -13.40 -10.65
CA THR A 92 2.17 -12.12 -10.10
C THR A 92 3.13 -10.98 -10.48
N TRP A 93 4.45 -11.20 -10.44
CA TRP A 93 5.45 -10.19 -10.85
C TRP A 93 5.36 -9.85 -12.34
N PHE A 94 5.22 -10.85 -13.22
CA PHE A 94 5.02 -10.60 -14.65
C PHE A 94 3.73 -9.84 -14.91
N SER A 95 2.63 -10.23 -14.25
CA SER A 95 1.35 -9.52 -14.36
C SER A 95 1.46 -8.07 -13.88
N PHE A 96 2.23 -7.80 -12.81
CA PHE A 96 2.52 -6.44 -12.36
C PHE A 96 3.22 -5.61 -13.45
N CYS A 97 4.28 -6.14 -14.07
CA CYS A 97 4.97 -5.44 -15.15
C CYS A 97 4.03 -5.10 -16.31
N GLU A 98 3.17 -6.05 -16.73
CA GLU A 98 2.16 -5.79 -17.76
C GLU A 98 1.18 -4.67 -17.36
N GLN A 99 0.76 -4.62 -16.10
CA GLN A 99 -0.13 -3.57 -15.61
C GLN A 99 0.55 -2.20 -15.53
N VAL A 100 1.84 -2.16 -15.19
CA VAL A 100 2.63 -0.93 -15.26
C VAL A 100 2.70 -0.42 -16.70
N GLU A 101 3.02 -1.29 -17.66
CA GLU A 101 3.06 -0.92 -19.09
C GLU A 101 1.69 -0.43 -19.60
N GLU A 102 0.61 -1.08 -19.17
CA GLU A 102 -0.75 -0.70 -19.54
C GLU A 102 -1.14 0.70 -19.01
N LEU A 103 -0.75 1.01 -17.76
CA LEU A 103 -1.07 2.29 -17.12
C LEU A 103 -0.19 3.44 -17.62
N CYS A 104 1.09 3.16 -17.90
CA CYS A 104 2.08 4.14 -18.34
C CYS A 104 2.04 4.42 -19.84
N GLY A 105 1.47 3.49 -20.63
CA GLY A 105 1.64 3.47 -22.08
C GLY A 105 3.01 2.93 -22.47
N SER A 106 3.17 2.55 -23.74
CA SER A 106 4.36 1.88 -24.30
C SER A 106 5.59 2.79 -24.48
N ASP A 107 5.69 3.90 -23.75
CA ASP A 107 6.86 4.77 -23.80
C ASP A 107 7.90 4.30 -22.76
N GLU A 108 9.01 3.74 -23.25
CA GLU A 108 10.10 3.17 -22.43
C GLU A 108 10.71 4.14 -21.41
N ARG A 109 10.46 5.46 -21.55
CA ARG A 109 10.94 6.47 -20.59
C ARG A 109 10.18 6.46 -19.26
N VAL A 110 9.00 5.85 -19.19
CA VAL A 110 8.12 5.93 -18.01
C VAL A 110 8.58 5.02 -16.86
N LEU A 111 9.41 4.01 -17.13
CA LEU A 111 9.92 3.10 -16.08
C LEU A 111 10.86 3.78 -15.07
N TYR A 112 11.45 4.94 -15.41
CA TYR A 112 12.30 5.72 -14.49
C TYR A 112 11.53 6.81 -13.72
N GLU A 113 10.26 7.05 -14.07
CA GLU A 113 9.38 8.05 -13.45
C GLU A 113 8.13 7.40 -12.84
N LEU A 114 8.26 6.15 -12.36
CA LEU A 114 7.15 5.42 -11.75
C LEU A 114 6.65 6.16 -10.51
N ASN A 115 5.45 6.71 -10.62
CA ASN A 115 4.73 7.30 -9.50
C ASN A 115 4.33 6.18 -8.51
N PRO A 116 4.51 6.38 -7.19
CA PRO A 116 4.00 5.51 -6.12
C PRO A 116 2.57 4.99 -6.34
N GLU A 117 1.67 5.85 -6.81
CA GLU A 117 0.27 5.50 -7.08
C GLU A 117 0.14 4.44 -8.20
N ILE A 118 0.93 4.57 -9.28
CA ILE A 118 0.94 3.61 -10.40
C ILE A 118 1.42 2.25 -9.91
N ILE A 119 2.49 2.23 -9.08
CA ILE A 119 2.99 1.01 -8.46
C ILE A 119 1.87 0.31 -7.68
N CYS A 120 1.15 1.08 -6.85
CA CYS A 120 0.05 0.54 -6.04
C CYS A 120 -1.11 0.00 -6.90
N LYS A 121 -1.59 0.79 -7.87
CA LYS A 121 -2.68 0.37 -8.76
C LYS A 121 -2.29 -0.87 -9.56
N ALA A 122 -1.10 -0.91 -10.13
CA ALA A 122 -0.60 -2.08 -10.87
C ALA A 122 -0.50 -3.33 -9.98
N ALA A 123 -0.04 -3.19 -8.73
CA ALA A 123 0.07 -4.28 -7.78
C ALA A 123 -1.29 -4.93 -7.47
N LEU A 124 -2.32 -4.11 -7.25
CA LEU A 124 -3.69 -4.59 -6.99
C LEU A 124 -4.31 -5.25 -8.22
N LEU A 125 -4.10 -4.66 -9.40
CA LEU A 125 -4.62 -5.23 -10.66
C LEU A 125 -3.96 -6.58 -10.98
N ALA A 126 -2.66 -6.72 -10.73
CA ALA A 126 -1.94 -7.99 -10.89
C ALA A 126 -2.52 -9.08 -9.96
N LYS A 127 -2.79 -8.72 -8.70
CA LYS A 127 -3.47 -9.63 -7.75
C LYS A 127 -4.87 -10.01 -8.20
N LEU A 128 -5.65 -9.05 -8.70
CA LEU A 128 -7.01 -9.30 -9.20
C LEU A 128 -7.01 -10.27 -10.40
N LYS A 129 -6.06 -10.13 -11.33
CA LYS A 129 -5.89 -11.06 -12.47
C LYS A 129 -5.51 -12.47 -12.02
N GLY A 130 -4.59 -12.61 -11.07
CA GLY A 130 -4.21 -13.91 -10.51
C GLY A 130 -5.36 -14.65 -9.83
N CYS A 131 -6.28 -13.94 -9.16
CA CYS A 131 -7.44 -14.53 -8.50
C CYS A 131 -8.53 -15.06 -9.47
N ASN A 132 -8.59 -14.57 -10.70
CA ASN A 132 -9.60 -14.99 -11.69
C ASN A 132 -9.18 -16.21 -12.53
N SER A 133 -7.99 -16.77 -12.27
CA SER A 133 -7.40 -17.87 -13.04
C SER A 133 -7.50 -19.23 -12.34
N GLY A 134 -8.22 -19.32 -11.22
CA GLY A 134 -8.39 -20.52 -10.38
C GLY A 134 -9.76 -21.17 -10.47
#